data_AF-A0A9D3A1K4-F1
#
_entry.id   AF-A0A9D3A1K4-F1
#
_cell.length_a   1.000
_cell.length_b   1.000
_cell.length_c   1.000
_cell.angle_alpha   90.00
_cell.angle_beta   90.00
_cell.angle_gamma   90.00
#
_symmetry.space_group_name_H-M   'P 1'
#
loop_
_entity.id
_entity.type
_entity.pdbx_description
1 polymer ?
#
loop_
_entity_poly.entity_id
_entity_poly.type
_entity_poly.pdbx_seq_one_letter_code
_entity_poly.pdbx_strand_id
1 'polypeptide(L)'
;MAARKKQAPHMTEDDKRFIYQVLKRNFEFDEEYPLANLGWCFLREDIDKADYGFIKLTPMLEEMSDFVSTSAKEVGGVSQSMFSLRENNAYEQKQDKKSGSKKKNESNLRQSPASDAESAKAPSKKKGACRSKGADKIEDKSVGKAEGEFRGESADKNADAPEPTHAGKTEDVQEKGKQAVQKSTNDASAAKTDEKSVAAKRASSQPAAKPKEEESAKASKPLTRSSRLPRGRVAPGKALERFADLKSWPEFLSTLASLALEEPWDFCEVPGIQAVGGSSKRYDILHNYIRYTFYRLTLEDKVAFSDDESFAAFNTGLVDKHYEDIYACFEPSPAESRQPWTFAGFCTAGTGRFGKRLVREMNPLPQPASYLQRKEDLLFDLEREVVCDIRHIVVDNVHRLPLIFLRDEMASSAECRGILAGIEDLTPRGRDARFERLRKAIADDPRLFTRLSNSINAAIDQARRQVRWNYKTAVPAYYPRTNSMNLLLPLNLTEDTTPDVALVVELQKSGNYQGQTIVTMAQAYRDARLLCRPYIDWLSPASIIDAAGEEEEED
;
A
#
# COMPACT_ATOMS: atom_id res chain seq x y z
N MET A 1 -14.47 -48.01 -4.10
CA MET A 1 -14.03 -47.07 -3.04
C MET A 1 -14.18 -47.78 -1.71
N ALA A 2 -13.23 -47.65 -0.78
CA ALA A 2 -13.42 -48.08 0.61
C ALA A 2 -13.77 -46.85 1.45
N ALA A 3 -14.90 -46.90 2.17
CA ALA A 3 -15.31 -45.79 3.03
C ALA A 3 -14.38 -45.71 4.26
N ARG A 4 -13.53 -44.67 4.30
CA ARG A 4 -12.77 -44.32 5.51
C ARG A 4 -13.79 -44.04 6.62
N LYS A 5 -13.77 -44.83 7.70
CA LYS A 5 -14.55 -44.52 8.91
C LYS A 5 -14.12 -43.13 9.37
N LYS A 6 -15.07 -42.21 9.58
CA LYS A 6 -14.77 -40.96 10.29
C LYS A 6 -14.34 -41.33 11.71
N GLN A 7 -13.06 -41.14 12.01
CA GLN A 7 -12.60 -41.01 13.38
C GLN A 7 -13.18 -39.69 13.93
N ALA A 8 -13.39 -39.60 15.24
CA ALA A 8 -13.70 -38.32 15.86
C ALA A 8 -12.48 -37.39 15.74
N PRO A 9 -12.66 -36.06 15.63
CA PRO A 9 -11.57 -35.12 15.80
C PRO A 9 -10.96 -35.31 17.20
N HIS A 10 -9.64 -35.35 17.27
CA HIS A 10 -8.89 -35.61 18.49
C HIS A 10 -7.41 -35.22 18.26
N MET A 11 -6.95 -34.19 18.96
CA MET A 11 -5.54 -33.81 19.02
C MET A 11 -4.77 -34.74 19.98
N THR A 12 -3.55 -35.13 19.60
CA THR A 12 -2.69 -35.89 20.52
C THR A 12 -2.03 -34.97 21.56
N GLU A 13 -1.52 -35.56 22.63
CA GLU A 13 -0.78 -34.84 23.67
C GLU A 13 0.54 -34.21 23.19
N ASP A 14 1.08 -34.65 22.04
CA ASP A 14 2.23 -34.00 21.41
C ASP A 14 1.78 -32.85 20.46
N ASP A 15 0.58 -32.92 19.87
CA ASP A 15 -0.03 -31.82 19.09
C ASP A 15 -0.43 -30.64 19.99
N LYS A 16 -1.16 -30.94 21.08
CA LYS A 16 -1.49 -29.96 22.15
C LYS A 16 -0.24 -29.23 22.61
N ARG A 17 0.86 -29.96 22.77
CA ARG A 17 2.15 -29.42 23.23
C ARG A 17 2.82 -28.54 22.19
N PHE A 18 2.80 -28.92 20.91
CA PHE A 18 3.30 -28.08 19.82
C PHE A 18 2.55 -26.75 19.81
N ILE A 19 1.22 -26.78 19.82
CA ILE A 19 0.38 -25.58 19.85
C ILE A 19 0.62 -24.75 21.12
N TYR A 20 0.72 -25.37 22.31
CA TYR A 20 1.07 -24.65 23.54
C TYR A 20 2.42 -23.89 23.43
N GLN A 21 3.46 -24.50 22.85
CA GLN A 21 4.75 -23.84 22.66
C GLN A 21 4.69 -22.72 21.60
N VAL A 22 3.89 -22.89 20.54
CA VAL A 22 3.63 -21.84 19.55
C VAL A 22 2.87 -20.66 20.16
N LEU A 23 1.86 -20.91 21.00
CA LEU A 23 1.11 -19.84 21.68
C LEU A 23 1.98 -19.12 22.72
N LYS A 24 2.76 -19.84 23.52
CA LYS A 24 3.71 -19.29 24.49
C LYS A 24 4.78 -18.39 23.86
N ARG A 25 5.10 -18.57 22.57
CA ARG A 25 6.02 -17.69 21.82
C ARG A 25 5.38 -16.37 21.37
N ASN A 26 4.05 -16.32 21.33
CA ASN A 26 3.29 -15.28 20.62
C ASN A 26 2.31 -14.49 21.51
N PHE A 27 2.02 -14.95 22.73
CA PHE A 27 1.07 -14.36 23.66
C PHE A 27 1.60 -14.44 25.10
N GLU A 28 1.33 -13.43 25.92
CA GLU A 28 1.63 -13.48 27.35
C GLU A 28 0.55 -14.27 28.12
N PHE A 29 0.91 -14.74 29.32
CA PHE A 29 -0.01 -15.53 30.16
C PHE A 29 -1.01 -14.63 30.90
N ASP A 30 -2.23 -15.15 31.08
CA ASP A 30 -3.37 -14.53 31.77
C ASP A 30 -3.89 -13.19 31.18
N GLU A 31 -3.34 -12.71 30.06
CA GLU A 31 -3.92 -11.60 29.27
C GLU A 31 -5.11 -12.03 28.40
N GLU A 32 -6.08 -11.13 28.17
CA GLU A 32 -7.22 -11.36 27.25
C GLU A 32 -6.98 -10.76 25.86
N TYR A 33 -6.84 -11.61 24.86
CA TYR A 33 -6.69 -11.22 23.45
C TYR A 33 -7.96 -11.53 22.63
N PRO A 34 -8.30 -10.76 21.58
CA PRO A 34 -9.39 -11.11 20.67
C PRO A 34 -9.16 -12.46 19.99
N LEU A 35 -10.22 -13.25 19.81
CA LEU A 35 -10.14 -14.60 19.21
C LEU A 35 -9.58 -14.58 17.77
N ALA A 36 -9.69 -13.45 17.06
CA ALA A 36 -9.06 -13.24 15.76
C ALA A 36 -7.52 -13.38 15.81
N ASN A 37 -6.87 -12.91 16.88
CA ASN A 37 -5.41 -12.98 17.03
C ASN A 37 -4.92 -14.44 17.06
N LEU A 38 -5.72 -15.33 17.65
CA LEU A 38 -5.44 -16.77 17.69
C LEU A 38 -5.50 -17.39 16.28
N GLY A 39 -6.49 -16.99 15.48
CA GLY A 39 -6.62 -17.38 14.08
C GLY A 39 -5.45 -16.91 13.22
N TRP A 40 -5.01 -15.66 13.39
CA TRP A 40 -3.81 -15.13 12.73
C TRP A 40 -2.52 -15.85 13.15
N CYS A 41 -2.38 -16.20 14.43
CA CYS A 41 -1.26 -16.99 14.92
C CYS A 41 -1.22 -18.38 14.26
N PHE A 42 -2.36 -19.09 14.21
CA PHE A 42 -2.43 -20.40 13.56
C PHE A 42 -2.15 -20.34 12.05
N LEU A 43 -2.65 -19.32 11.34
CA LEU A 43 -2.37 -19.14 9.91
C LEU A 43 -0.87 -18.88 9.64
N ARG A 44 -0.19 -18.11 10.49
CA ARG A 44 1.23 -17.74 10.31
C ARG A 44 2.20 -18.87 10.72
N GLU A 45 1.73 -19.87 11.46
CA GLU A 45 2.54 -20.96 12.00
C GLU A 45 2.21 -22.32 11.33
N ASP A 46 1.44 -22.28 10.23
CA ASP A 46 1.00 -23.43 9.41
C ASP A 46 0.17 -24.48 10.19
N ILE A 47 -0.83 -24.00 10.94
CA ILE A 47 -1.68 -24.80 11.84
C ILE A 47 -3.14 -24.76 11.36
N ASP A 48 -3.55 -25.65 10.45
CA ASP A 48 -4.98 -25.80 10.13
C ASP A 48 -5.69 -26.75 11.11
N LYS A 49 -6.81 -26.29 11.68
CA LYS A 49 -7.82 -27.10 12.37
C LYS A 49 -8.21 -28.38 11.59
N ALA A 50 -8.13 -28.35 10.26
CA ALA A 50 -8.50 -29.44 9.37
C ALA A 50 -7.60 -30.67 9.52
N ASP A 51 -6.30 -30.50 9.79
CA ASP A 51 -5.34 -31.60 9.96
C ASP A 51 -5.62 -32.39 11.25
N TYR A 52 -6.10 -31.69 12.28
CA TYR A 52 -6.60 -32.27 13.53
C TYR A 52 -8.06 -32.76 13.43
N GLY A 53 -8.67 -32.69 12.24
CA GLY A 53 -10.03 -33.17 11.93
C GLY A 53 -11.16 -32.20 12.28
N PHE A 54 -10.85 -30.98 12.75
CA PHE A 54 -11.84 -29.98 13.15
C PHE A 54 -12.33 -29.13 11.96
N ILE A 55 -13.63 -28.80 11.99
CA ILE A 55 -14.29 -27.97 10.95
C ILE A 55 -14.33 -26.49 11.37
N LYS A 56 -14.33 -26.22 12.67
CA LYS A 56 -14.39 -24.88 13.27
C LYS A 56 -13.32 -24.75 14.34
N LEU A 57 -12.91 -23.51 14.63
CA LEU A 57 -11.91 -23.24 15.67
C LEU A 57 -12.42 -23.57 17.07
N THR A 58 -13.65 -23.18 17.45
CA THR A 58 -14.15 -23.32 18.83
C THR A 58 -14.02 -24.73 19.43
N PRO A 59 -14.44 -25.83 18.75
CA PRO A 59 -14.30 -27.17 19.32
C PRO A 59 -12.85 -27.67 19.40
N MET A 60 -11.93 -27.11 18.61
CA MET A 60 -10.49 -27.37 18.73
C MET A 60 -9.92 -26.69 19.99
N LEU A 61 -10.43 -25.51 20.36
CA LEU A 61 -10.04 -24.83 21.59
C LEU A 61 -10.63 -25.49 22.84
N GLU A 62 -11.81 -26.08 22.74
CA GLU A 62 -12.42 -26.88 23.81
C GLU A 62 -11.53 -28.08 24.21
N GLU A 63 -10.88 -28.75 23.24
CA GLU A 63 -9.90 -29.82 23.50
C GLU A 63 -8.58 -29.30 24.10
N MET A 64 -8.29 -28.00 23.96
CA MET A 64 -7.12 -27.30 24.56
C MET A 64 -7.47 -26.50 25.82
N SER A 65 -8.62 -26.74 26.45
CA SER A 65 -9.05 -26.05 27.68
C SER A 65 -8.10 -26.21 28.88
N ASP A 66 -7.17 -27.17 28.78
CA ASP A 66 -6.02 -27.38 29.68
C ASP A 66 -5.03 -26.20 29.70
N PHE A 67 -5.04 -25.30 28.70
CA PHE A 67 -4.19 -24.11 28.62
C PHE A 67 -4.79 -22.90 27.89
N VAL A 68 -5.91 -23.06 27.16
CA VAL A 68 -6.63 -21.95 26.50
C VAL A 68 -7.97 -21.69 27.19
N SER A 69 -8.18 -20.47 27.66
CA SER A 69 -9.53 -19.97 28.02
C SER A 69 -10.20 -19.37 26.79
N THR A 70 -11.53 -19.42 26.73
CA THR A 70 -12.31 -18.48 25.91
C THR A 70 -13.30 -17.72 26.80
N SER A 71 -13.44 -16.41 26.58
CA SER A 71 -14.39 -15.54 27.28
C SER A 71 -15.16 -14.69 26.25
N ALA A 72 -16.20 -13.99 26.70
CA ALA A 72 -16.94 -13.03 25.89
C ALA A 72 -16.96 -11.69 26.62
N LYS A 73 -16.63 -10.61 25.90
CA LYS A 73 -16.41 -9.27 26.48
C LYS A 73 -17.15 -8.24 25.66
N GLU A 74 -17.97 -7.41 26.31
CA GLU A 74 -18.64 -6.30 25.63
C GLU A 74 -17.69 -5.13 25.45
N VAL A 75 -17.39 -4.79 24.20
CA VAL A 75 -16.53 -3.66 23.82
C VAL A 75 -17.36 -2.76 22.91
N GLY A 76 -17.65 -1.54 23.38
CA GLY A 76 -18.49 -0.58 22.64
C GLY A 76 -19.95 -1.03 22.43
N GLY A 77 -20.48 -1.92 23.27
CA GLY A 77 -21.84 -2.48 23.13
C GLY A 77 -21.95 -3.66 22.14
N VAL A 78 -20.82 -4.15 21.61
CA VAL A 78 -20.76 -5.39 20.83
C VAL A 78 -20.02 -6.46 21.63
N SER A 79 -20.61 -7.64 21.75
CA SER A 79 -19.98 -8.78 22.42
C SER A 79 -18.92 -9.40 21.50
N GLN A 80 -17.66 -9.40 21.94
CA GLN A 80 -16.53 -9.98 21.23
C GLN A 80 -16.02 -11.23 21.94
N SER A 81 -15.70 -12.27 21.18
CA SER A 81 -15.03 -13.46 21.71
C SER A 81 -13.55 -13.18 21.95
N MET A 82 -13.09 -13.46 23.16
CA MET A 82 -11.72 -13.31 23.61
C MET A 82 -11.14 -14.70 23.96
N PHE A 83 -9.81 -14.81 24.04
CA PHE A 83 -9.12 -15.94 24.61
C PHE A 83 -8.01 -15.48 25.56
N SER A 84 -7.59 -16.35 26.48
CA SER A 84 -6.39 -16.14 27.29
C SER A 84 -5.57 -17.43 27.41
N LEU A 85 -4.24 -17.29 27.48
CA LEU A 85 -3.31 -18.40 27.61
C LEU A 85 -2.95 -18.60 29.10
N ARG A 86 -2.94 -19.84 29.59
CA ARG A 86 -2.53 -20.18 30.97
C ARG A 86 -1.28 -21.05 30.97
N GLU A 87 -0.45 -20.91 32.00
CA GLU A 87 0.73 -21.78 32.18
C GLU A 87 0.29 -23.25 32.37
N ASN A 88 0.88 -24.17 31.60
CA ASN A 88 0.67 -25.60 31.79
C ASN A 88 2.00 -26.36 31.97
N ASN A 89 2.35 -26.54 33.24
CA ASN A 89 3.58 -27.17 33.71
C ASN A 89 3.80 -28.62 33.18
N ALA A 90 2.76 -29.33 32.72
CA ALA A 90 2.92 -30.67 32.15
C ALA A 90 3.60 -30.64 30.76
N TYR A 91 3.41 -29.57 29.99
CA TYR A 91 3.97 -29.43 28.66
C TYR A 91 5.42 -28.91 28.65
N GLU A 92 5.90 -28.33 29.73
CA GLU A 92 7.32 -27.92 29.88
C GLU A 92 8.24 -29.16 30.07
N GLN A 93 7.89 -30.09 30.96
CA GLN A 93 8.86 -30.98 31.66
C GLN A 93 9.36 -32.25 30.92
N LYS A 94 9.43 -32.30 29.58
CA LYS A 94 9.93 -33.52 28.87
C LYS A 94 11.08 -33.35 27.85
N GLN A 95 11.79 -32.22 27.78
CA GLN A 95 12.93 -32.12 26.84
C GLN A 95 14.18 -32.92 27.30
N ASP A 96 14.41 -33.09 28.60
CA ASP A 96 15.66 -33.67 29.15
C ASP A 96 15.79 -35.22 29.19
N LYS A 97 14.92 -35.99 28.52
CA LYS A 97 14.92 -37.47 28.64
C LYS A 97 14.89 -38.24 27.32
N LYS A 98 15.88 -38.03 26.44
CA LYS A 98 16.14 -38.96 25.31
C LYS A 98 17.60 -39.11 24.83
N SER A 99 18.60 -38.89 25.68
CA SER A 99 20.01 -39.22 25.39
C SER A 99 20.59 -40.24 26.39
N GLY A 100 20.24 -41.53 26.23
CA GLY A 100 20.73 -42.58 27.13
C GLY A 100 20.61 -44.00 26.57
N SER A 101 21.75 -44.69 26.46
CA SER A 101 21.90 -46.14 26.29
C SER A 101 21.24 -46.84 25.08
N LYS A 102 22.00 -46.93 23.97
CA LYS A 102 22.21 -48.21 23.28
C LYS A 102 23.59 -48.27 22.62
N LYS A 103 24.49 -49.11 23.13
CA LYS A 103 25.75 -49.48 22.47
C LYS A 103 25.55 -50.76 21.65
N LYS A 104 25.98 -50.78 20.39
CA LYS A 104 26.97 -51.74 19.86
C LYS A 104 27.25 -51.51 18.36
N ASN A 105 28.55 -51.54 18.02
CA ASN A 105 29.16 -51.79 16.71
C ASN A 105 28.85 -50.76 15.60
N GLU A 106 29.71 -50.52 14.59
CA GLU A 106 30.95 -51.23 14.21
C GLU A 106 32.04 -50.30 13.63
N SER A 107 33.29 -50.77 13.62
CA SER A 107 34.45 -50.36 12.80
C SER A 107 34.74 -48.87 12.46
N ASN A 108 35.77 -48.32 13.12
CA ASN A 108 36.93 -47.60 12.54
C ASN A 108 36.78 -46.68 11.29
N LEU A 109 37.25 -45.43 11.44
CA LEU A 109 38.61 -45.09 10.99
C LEU A 109 39.26 -43.95 11.81
N ARG A 110 40.53 -43.67 11.52
CA ARG A 110 41.45 -42.69 12.16
C ARG A 110 41.03 -41.23 11.84
N GLN A 111 41.51 -40.16 12.49
CA GLN A 111 42.79 -39.95 13.21
C GLN A 111 42.72 -38.77 14.22
N SER A 112 43.76 -38.60 15.05
CA SER A 112 43.94 -37.59 16.13
C SER A 112 44.54 -36.24 15.61
N PRO A 113 44.88 -35.21 16.44
CA PRO A 113 44.88 -35.09 17.91
C PRO A 113 44.41 -33.72 18.51
N ALA A 114 44.74 -33.54 19.80
CA ALA A 114 44.76 -32.36 20.69
C ALA A 114 45.34 -31.04 20.08
N SER A 115 45.22 -29.87 20.72
CA SER A 115 45.15 -29.59 22.17
C SER A 115 44.34 -28.34 22.58
N ASP A 116 44.04 -28.22 23.88
CA ASP A 116 44.69 -27.22 24.75
C ASP A 116 44.33 -27.44 26.24
N ALA A 117 45.07 -26.79 27.15
CA ALA A 117 44.95 -26.96 28.59
C ALA A 117 45.24 -25.64 29.34
N GLU A 118 44.69 -25.52 30.55
CA GLU A 118 45.06 -24.53 31.58
C GLU A 118 44.75 -23.03 31.29
N SER A 119 44.57 -22.14 32.28
CA SER A 119 44.16 -22.34 33.69
C SER A 119 43.65 -21.04 34.35
N ALA A 120 42.74 -21.23 35.32
CA ALA A 120 42.64 -20.49 36.59
C ALA A 120 42.11 -19.03 36.70
N LYS A 121 41.38 -18.85 37.84
CA LYS A 121 41.23 -17.67 38.73
C LYS A 121 40.19 -16.57 38.44
N ALA A 122 39.12 -16.64 39.24
CA ALA A 122 38.33 -15.54 39.80
C ALA A 122 39.13 -14.81 40.95
N PRO A 123 38.58 -13.94 41.85
CA PRO A 123 37.19 -13.51 42.10
C PRO A 123 37.09 -11.97 42.45
N SER A 124 36.20 -11.34 43.26
CA SER A 124 35.06 -11.71 44.15
C SER A 124 34.25 -10.45 44.62
N LYS A 125 33.03 -10.65 45.17
CA LYS A 125 32.31 -9.79 46.19
C LYS A 125 31.66 -8.47 45.68
N LYS A 126 30.63 -7.84 46.32
CA LYS A 126 29.86 -8.13 47.57
C LYS A 126 28.46 -7.44 47.65
N LYS A 127 27.41 -8.23 47.99
CA LYS A 127 26.27 -8.01 48.96
C LYS A 127 25.48 -6.67 49.11
N GLY A 128 24.16 -6.73 48.82
CA GLY A 128 23.01 -6.53 49.77
C GLY A 128 22.58 -5.10 50.22
N ALA A 129 21.43 -4.87 50.91
CA ALA A 129 20.18 -5.65 51.13
C ALA A 129 19.07 -4.85 51.90
N CYS A 130 17.79 -5.30 51.81
CA CYS A 130 16.65 -5.17 52.78
C CYS A 130 15.75 -3.90 52.96
N ARG A 131 14.45 -4.08 52.63
CA ARG A 131 13.20 -3.95 53.46
C ARG A 131 12.75 -2.63 54.17
N SER A 132 11.53 -2.16 53.82
CA SER A 132 10.30 -2.01 54.66
C SER A 132 9.15 -1.44 53.78
N LYS A 133 7.80 -1.58 53.93
CA LYS A 133 6.75 -1.99 54.91
C LYS A 133 5.85 -0.82 55.39
N GLY A 134 4.52 -0.94 55.20
CA GLY A 134 3.45 0.01 55.63
C GLY A 134 2.77 0.69 54.42
N ALA A 135 1.46 0.65 54.12
CA ALA A 135 0.18 0.31 54.79
C ALA A 135 -0.61 1.49 55.38
N ASP A 136 -1.78 1.81 54.80
CA ASP A 136 -2.98 2.33 55.50
C ASP A 136 -4.27 2.17 54.65
N LYS A 137 -5.44 2.66 55.12
CA LYS A 137 -6.78 2.07 54.86
C LYS A 137 -7.94 3.10 54.98
N ILE A 138 -9.18 2.71 54.60
CA ILE A 138 -10.49 3.40 54.87
C ILE A 138 -10.76 4.57 53.87
N GLU A 139 -11.98 4.91 53.38
CA GLU A 139 -13.37 4.60 53.79
C GLU A 139 -14.33 4.18 52.63
N ASP A 140 -15.61 4.00 52.94
CA ASP A 140 -16.71 3.41 52.15
C ASP A 140 -17.92 4.38 52.02
N LYS A 141 -18.73 4.24 50.95
CA LYS A 141 -20.17 4.64 50.96
C LYS A 141 -20.99 4.12 49.76
N SER A 142 -22.16 3.57 50.10
CA SER A 142 -23.32 3.26 49.24
C SER A 142 -24.06 4.56 48.79
N VAL A 143 -25.04 4.59 47.88
CA VAL A 143 -26.34 3.87 47.71
C VAL A 143 -26.81 4.09 46.25
N GLY A 144 -27.63 3.28 45.56
CA GLY A 144 -28.35 2.04 45.93
C GLY A 144 -29.20 1.51 44.76
N LYS A 145 -30.14 0.58 45.05
CA LYS A 145 -30.86 -0.24 44.05
C LYS A 145 -32.32 0.22 43.87
N ALA A 146 -32.85 0.12 42.65
CA ALA A 146 -34.29 0.10 42.38
C ALA A 146 -34.58 -0.83 41.20
N GLU A 147 -35.63 -1.64 41.30
CA GLU A 147 -36.06 -2.63 40.29
C GLU A 147 -37.41 -2.21 39.70
N GLY A 148 -37.72 -2.67 38.48
CA GLY A 148 -38.99 -2.41 37.82
C GLY A 148 -39.29 -3.49 36.77
N GLU A 149 -40.20 -4.40 37.09
CA GLU A 149 -40.64 -5.46 36.19
C GLU A 149 -41.66 -4.94 35.17
N PHE A 150 -41.59 -5.44 33.93
CA PHE A 150 -42.80 -5.77 33.17
C PHE A 150 -42.58 -6.99 32.26
N ARG A 151 -43.66 -7.70 31.91
CA ARG A 151 -43.59 -9.09 31.46
C ARG A 151 -44.68 -9.45 30.44
N GLY A 152 -44.27 -10.10 29.34
CA GLY A 152 -45.15 -10.70 28.33
C GLY A 152 -45.76 -9.72 27.31
N GLU A 153 -46.26 -10.17 26.15
CA GLU A 153 -46.11 -11.51 25.54
C GLU A 153 -46.32 -11.48 24.01
N SER A 154 -46.18 -12.64 23.36
CA SER A 154 -46.11 -12.89 21.91
C SER A 154 -47.43 -12.77 21.12
N ALA A 155 -47.33 -12.63 19.78
CA ALA A 155 -47.97 -13.51 18.78
C ALA A 155 -47.71 -13.10 17.30
N ASP A 156 -47.75 -14.08 16.39
CA ASP A 156 -47.53 -13.95 14.93
C ASP A 156 -48.72 -13.35 14.13
N LYS A 157 -48.45 -12.80 12.93
CA LYS A 157 -48.85 -13.42 11.62
C LYS A 157 -48.54 -12.61 10.34
N ASN A 158 -47.99 -13.34 9.37
CA ASN A 158 -48.17 -13.39 7.89
C ASN A 158 -48.82 -12.24 7.07
N ALA A 159 -48.39 -12.24 5.79
CA ALA A 159 -49.02 -11.70 4.57
C ALA A 159 -48.82 -10.19 4.30
N ASP A 160 -48.73 -9.71 3.05
CA ASP A 160 -48.75 -10.41 1.75
C ASP A 160 -47.89 -9.70 0.67
N ALA A 161 -47.68 -10.37 -0.47
CA ALA A 161 -47.17 -9.73 -1.69
C ALA A 161 -48.31 -9.09 -2.52
N PRO A 162 -47.98 -8.34 -3.60
CA PRO A 162 -48.28 -8.92 -4.91
C PRO A 162 -47.30 -8.57 -6.05
N GLU A 163 -47.24 -9.45 -7.05
CA GLU A 163 -46.79 -9.11 -8.42
C GLU A 163 -47.84 -8.25 -9.15
N PRO A 164 -47.51 -7.78 -10.36
CA PRO A 164 -48.47 -7.97 -11.46
C PRO A 164 -47.82 -8.64 -12.68
N THR A 165 -48.29 -9.85 -13.01
CA THR A 165 -48.06 -10.49 -14.31
C THR A 165 -49.29 -10.36 -15.20
N HIS A 166 -49.09 -9.99 -16.47
CA HIS A 166 -50.08 -10.21 -17.53
C HIS A 166 -49.38 -10.32 -18.89
N ALA A 167 -49.74 -11.34 -19.67
CA ALA A 167 -49.17 -11.64 -20.99
C ALA A 167 -50.21 -11.46 -22.11
N GLY A 168 -49.77 -11.23 -23.35
CA GLY A 168 -50.70 -11.17 -24.49
C GLY A 168 -50.11 -10.87 -25.87
N LYS A 169 -49.65 -11.92 -26.57
CA LYS A 169 -49.54 -12.07 -28.05
C LYS A 169 -48.58 -11.11 -28.79
N THR A 170 -47.58 -11.54 -29.57
CA THR A 170 -47.48 -12.51 -30.70
C THR A 170 -48.19 -12.10 -31.98
N GLU A 171 -47.41 -11.69 -33.00
CA GLU A 171 -47.66 -12.03 -34.41
C GLU A 171 -46.33 -12.02 -35.18
N ASP A 172 -46.09 -13.07 -35.99
CA ASP A 172 -44.91 -13.24 -36.86
C ASP A 172 -45.26 -12.87 -38.31
N VAL A 173 -44.34 -12.23 -39.04
CA VAL A 173 -44.16 -12.49 -40.50
C VAL A 173 -42.67 -12.43 -40.85
N GLN A 174 -42.21 -13.40 -41.64
CA GLN A 174 -40.85 -13.49 -42.21
C GLN A 174 -40.79 -12.83 -43.60
N GLU A 175 -39.61 -12.37 -44.03
CA GLU A 175 -38.84 -12.89 -45.19
C GLU A 175 -37.50 -12.12 -45.30
N LYS A 176 -36.34 -12.77 -45.47
CA LYS A 176 -35.71 -13.24 -46.72
C LYS A 176 -35.65 -12.16 -47.83
N GLY A 177 -34.50 -11.79 -48.40
CA GLY A 177 -33.11 -12.18 -48.12
C GLY A 177 -32.19 -12.03 -49.36
N LYS A 178 -31.07 -12.76 -49.35
CA LYS A 178 -30.03 -12.94 -50.41
C LYS A 178 -28.88 -11.93 -50.48
N GLN A 179 -27.73 -12.47 -50.90
CA GLN A 179 -26.42 -11.84 -51.06
C GLN A 179 -26.07 -11.69 -52.56
N ALA A 180 -25.28 -10.68 -52.91
CA ALA A 180 -24.24 -10.70 -53.95
C ALA A 180 -23.32 -9.50 -53.65
N VAL A 181 -21.99 -9.58 -53.48
CA VAL A 181 -20.90 -10.37 -54.11
C VAL A 181 -20.55 -9.89 -55.52
N GLN A 182 -19.67 -8.88 -55.59
CA GLN A 182 -18.45 -8.74 -56.42
C GLN A 182 -17.79 -7.39 -56.01
N LYS A 183 -16.45 -7.20 -55.95
CA LYS A 183 -15.42 -7.23 -57.01
C LYS A 183 -15.72 -6.24 -58.17
N SER A 184 -14.76 -5.47 -58.68
CA SER A 184 -13.33 -5.35 -58.34
C SER A 184 -12.65 -4.12 -58.98
N THR A 185 -11.46 -3.77 -58.47
CA THR A 185 -10.27 -3.28 -59.21
C THR A 185 -10.31 -1.99 -60.05
N ASN A 186 -9.28 -1.17 -59.83
CA ASN A 186 -8.57 -0.35 -60.84
C ASN A 186 -9.32 0.89 -61.39
N ASP A 187 -8.65 1.89 -62.01
CA ASP A 187 -7.23 2.05 -62.32
C ASP A 187 -6.74 3.52 -62.16
N ALA A 188 -5.46 3.79 -62.40
CA ALA A 188 -4.85 5.12 -62.22
C ALA A 188 -4.53 5.88 -63.54
N SER A 189 -5.01 7.12 -63.67
CA SER A 189 -4.42 8.24 -64.45
C SER A 189 -5.25 9.52 -64.18
N ALA A 190 -4.74 10.74 -63.99
CA ALA A 190 -3.55 11.47 -64.44
C ALA A 190 -3.69 12.16 -65.82
N ALA A 191 -4.16 13.42 -65.83
CA ALA A 191 -3.38 14.63 -66.23
C ALA A 191 -4.21 15.83 -66.75
N LYS A 192 -3.83 17.06 -66.36
CA LYS A 192 -3.95 18.34 -67.13
C LYS A 192 -5.38 18.87 -67.40
N THR A 193 -5.68 20.12 -67.83
CA THR A 193 -5.00 21.42 -68.16
C THR A 193 -6.11 22.50 -68.24
N ASP A 194 -5.97 23.82 -68.09
CA ASP A 194 -4.94 24.76 -67.57
C ASP A 194 -5.57 26.20 -67.48
N GLU A 195 -4.78 27.24 -67.18
CA GLU A 195 -5.04 28.68 -67.48
C GLU A 195 -6.22 29.44 -66.79
N LYS A 196 -6.30 30.79 -66.74
CA LYS A 196 -5.30 31.87 -66.47
C LYS A 196 -6.03 33.23 -66.22
N SER A 197 -5.24 34.30 -65.98
CA SER A 197 -5.62 35.73 -65.80
C SER A 197 -6.24 36.12 -64.43
N VAL A 198 -5.83 37.13 -63.64
CA VAL A 198 -4.86 38.27 -63.68
C VAL A 198 -5.44 39.67 -63.94
N ALA A 199 -5.54 40.46 -62.86
CA ALA A 199 -5.29 41.92 -62.79
C ALA A 199 -4.93 42.27 -61.32
N ALA A 200 -3.78 42.78 -60.84
CA ALA A 200 -2.57 43.43 -61.38
C ALA A 200 -2.47 44.95 -61.08
N LYS A 201 -1.60 45.33 -60.12
CA LYS A 201 -0.87 46.63 -60.08
C LYS A 201 0.39 46.58 -59.20
N ARG A 202 1.41 47.35 -59.57
CA ARG A 202 2.73 47.53 -58.91
C ARG A 202 2.65 48.63 -57.81
N ALA A 203 3.41 48.73 -56.72
CA ALA A 203 4.74 48.23 -56.27
C ALA A 203 5.95 49.20 -56.47
N SER A 204 6.51 49.74 -55.37
CA SER A 204 7.92 50.19 -55.22
C SER A 204 8.33 50.52 -53.76
N SER A 205 9.65 50.56 -53.51
CA SER A 205 10.42 51.41 -52.54
C SER A 205 10.21 51.33 -51.00
N GLN A 206 11.30 50.98 -50.29
CA GLN A 206 11.73 51.49 -48.96
C GLN A 206 12.66 52.73 -49.15
N PRO A 207 13.33 53.38 -48.15
CA PRO A 207 13.40 53.18 -46.68
C PRO A 207 13.34 54.50 -45.83
N ALA A 208 13.88 54.46 -44.59
CA ALA A 208 14.34 55.56 -43.69
C ALA A 208 13.33 56.19 -42.67
N ALA A 209 13.75 56.94 -41.61
CA ALA A 209 14.82 56.73 -40.61
C ALA A 209 14.79 57.78 -39.44
N LYS A 210 15.05 57.34 -38.19
CA LYS A 210 15.50 58.18 -37.01
C LYS A 210 14.47 59.21 -36.44
N PRO A 211 14.70 59.88 -35.27
CA PRO A 211 15.94 60.22 -34.54
C PRO A 211 16.16 59.54 -33.16
N LYS A 212 17.19 60.01 -32.43
CA LYS A 212 17.49 59.78 -31.00
C LYS A 212 17.47 61.14 -30.28
N GLU A 213 16.96 61.16 -29.04
CA GLU A 213 17.16 62.12 -27.93
C GLU A 213 16.22 61.64 -26.79
N GLU A 214 16.34 62.00 -25.51
CA GLU A 214 17.53 61.96 -24.64
C GLU A 214 17.05 61.68 -23.19
N GLU A 215 17.76 62.09 -22.14
CA GLU A 215 17.70 61.49 -20.79
C GLU A 215 16.49 61.91 -19.88
N SER A 216 16.21 61.04 -18.90
CA SER A 216 15.59 61.31 -17.57
C SER A 216 14.05 61.35 -17.38
N ALA A 217 13.55 60.40 -16.57
CA ALA A 217 12.56 60.61 -15.50
C ALA A 217 12.44 59.32 -14.64
N LYS A 218 12.25 59.44 -13.31
CA LYS A 218 12.15 58.29 -12.39
C LYS A 218 10.70 57.76 -12.29
N ALA A 219 10.50 56.47 -12.57
CA ALA A 219 9.31 55.73 -12.15
C ALA A 219 9.66 54.23 -11.93
N SER A 220 9.96 53.86 -10.69
CA SER A 220 10.26 52.47 -10.31
C SER A 220 9.00 51.61 -10.33
N LYS A 221 8.87 50.73 -11.33
CA LYS A 221 7.84 49.67 -11.32
C LYS A 221 8.17 48.63 -10.23
N PRO A 222 7.17 48.04 -9.56
CA PRO A 222 7.40 46.94 -8.61
C PRO A 222 8.05 45.74 -9.29
N LEU A 223 8.91 45.03 -8.56
CA LEU A 223 9.47 43.76 -9.01
C LEU A 223 8.37 42.67 -9.02
N THR A 224 8.35 41.84 -10.05
CA THR A 224 7.30 40.84 -10.26
C THR A 224 7.37 39.68 -9.27
N ARG A 225 6.21 39.30 -8.71
CA ARG A 225 5.91 38.28 -7.68
C ARG A 225 6.28 36.82 -8.03
N SER A 226 7.30 36.58 -8.85
CA SER A 226 7.66 35.28 -9.44
C SER A 226 9.18 35.03 -9.45
N SER A 227 9.85 35.36 -8.35
CA SER A 227 11.32 35.34 -8.21
C SER A 227 11.86 34.34 -7.19
N ARG A 228 11.04 33.81 -6.27
CA ARG A 228 11.48 32.97 -5.14
C ARG A 228 11.16 31.46 -5.25
N LEU A 229 10.28 31.03 -6.15
CA LEU A 229 10.12 29.59 -6.44
C LEU A 229 11.40 29.10 -7.19
N PRO A 230 12.01 27.97 -6.76
CA PRO A 230 13.32 27.55 -7.27
C PRO A 230 13.25 27.15 -8.75
N ARG A 231 13.86 27.95 -9.63
CA ARG A 231 13.85 27.76 -11.10
C ARG A 231 14.82 26.66 -11.60
N GLY A 232 14.67 25.46 -11.07
CA GLY A 232 15.33 24.24 -11.56
C GLY A 232 14.41 23.04 -11.37
N ARG A 233 14.71 21.90 -12.02
CA ARG A 233 13.99 20.66 -11.72
C ARG A 233 14.26 20.27 -10.25
N VAL A 234 13.22 20.35 -9.44
CA VAL A 234 13.22 19.81 -8.07
C VAL A 234 12.71 18.38 -8.14
N ALA A 235 13.47 17.43 -7.56
CA ALA A 235 12.99 16.07 -7.36
C ALA A 235 11.69 16.10 -6.54
N PRO A 236 10.57 15.49 -7.00
CA PRO A 236 9.25 15.69 -6.40
C PRO A 236 9.20 15.51 -4.88
N GLY A 237 9.87 14.49 -4.33
CA GLY A 237 9.86 14.21 -2.88
C GLY A 237 10.56 15.29 -2.03
N LYS A 238 11.50 16.02 -2.63
CA LYS A 238 12.35 17.04 -1.97
C LYS A 238 11.84 18.47 -2.16
N ALA A 239 10.61 18.63 -2.68
CA ALA A 239 9.98 19.93 -2.88
C ALA A 239 9.69 20.65 -1.56
N LEU A 240 9.07 19.97 -0.59
CA LEU A 240 8.70 20.57 0.70
C LEU A 240 9.93 20.94 1.54
N GLU A 241 10.97 20.10 1.53
CA GLU A 241 12.23 20.32 2.28
C GLU A 241 13.10 21.46 1.71
N ARG A 242 12.91 21.79 0.43
CA ARG A 242 13.53 22.98 -0.21
C ARG A 242 12.70 24.23 -0.01
N PHE A 243 11.38 24.09 0.19
CA PHE A 243 10.48 25.20 0.50
C PHE A 243 10.61 25.65 1.95
N ALA A 244 10.59 24.71 2.91
CA ALA A 244 10.55 25.02 4.33
C ALA A 244 11.42 24.10 5.21
N ASP A 245 11.96 24.68 6.28
CA ASP A 245 12.43 23.94 7.44
C ASP A 245 11.23 23.45 8.27
N LEU A 246 11.09 22.14 8.41
CA LEU A 246 10.03 21.49 9.18
C LEU A 246 10.41 21.23 10.65
N LYS A 247 11.66 21.53 11.05
CA LYS A 247 12.30 21.21 12.34
C LYS A 247 12.48 19.71 12.61
N SER A 248 11.39 18.94 12.56
CA SER A 248 11.35 17.51 12.93
C SER A 248 10.26 16.81 12.13
N TRP A 249 10.66 15.92 11.20
CA TRP A 249 9.72 15.14 10.39
C TRP A 249 8.75 14.29 11.23
N PRO A 250 9.20 13.53 12.27
CA PRO A 250 8.29 12.75 13.12
C PRO A 250 7.26 13.61 13.87
N GLU A 251 7.63 14.80 14.36
CA GLU A 251 6.71 15.72 15.02
C GLU A 251 5.70 16.32 14.03
N PHE A 252 6.16 16.72 12.83
CA PHE A 252 5.30 17.23 11.76
C PHE A 252 4.25 16.18 11.35
N LEU A 253 4.67 14.94 11.12
CA LEU A 253 3.81 13.85 10.67
C LEU A 253 2.85 13.38 11.77
N SER A 254 3.32 13.18 13.01
CA SER A 254 2.45 12.79 14.14
C SER A 254 1.45 13.89 14.50
N THR A 255 1.83 15.17 14.44
CA THR A 255 0.89 16.29 14.62
C THR A 255 -0.17 16.27 13.53
N LEU A 256 0.20 16.14 12.26
CA LEU A 256 -0.76 16.08 11.16
C LEU A 256 -1.71 14.88 11.28
N ALA A 257 -1.18 13.68 11.59
CA ALA A 257 -1.94 12.46 11.77
C ALA A 257 -2.91 12.48 12.97
N SER A 258 -2.64 13.30 13.99
CA SER A 258 -3.53 13.49 15.16
C SER A 258 -4.62 14.56 14.97
N LEU A 259 -4.48 15.39 13.93
CA LEU A 259 -5.49 16.38 13.53
C LEU A 259 -6.40 15.84 12.42
N ALA A 260 -5.85 15.04 11.50
CA ALA A 260 -6.57 14.46 10.38
C ALA A 260 -7.58 13.37 10.80
N LEU A 261 -8.51 13.08 9.90
CA LEU A 261 -9.40 11.92 9.98
C LEU A 261 -8.59 10.60 10.13
N GLU A 262 -9.13 9.63 10.88
CA GLU A 262 -8.38 8.44 11.27
C GLU A 262 -8.11 7.47 10.10
N GLU A 263 -6.83 7.28 9.81
CA GLU A 263 -6.33 6.42 8.72
C GLU A 263 -5.10 5.59 9.14
N PRO A 264 -4.90 4.40 8.51
CA PRO A 264 -3.64 3.69 8.58
C PRO A 264 -2.55 4.44 7.79
N TRP A 265 -1.69 5.17 8.50
CA TRP A 265 -0.58 5.94 7.93
C TRP A 265 0.73 5.16 7.77
N ASP A 266 0.73 3.87 8.12
CA ASP A 266 1.84 2.92 8.00
C ASP A 266 1.30 1.58 7.44
N PHE A 267 2.19 0.76 6.87
CA PHE A 267 1.89 -0.60 6.40
C PHE A 267 1.97 -1.64 7.54
N CYS A 268 1.66 -2.90 7.25
CA CYS A 268 1.76 -3.98 8.24
C CYS A 268 3.23 -4.26 8.62
N GLU A 269 3.58 -4.06 9.91
CA GLU A 269 4.91 -4.39 10.44
C GLU A 269 5.11 -5.92 10.50
N VAL A 270 6.25 -6.42 10.01
CA VAL A 270 6.59 -7.85 10.06
C VAL A 270 7.11 -8.24 11.46
N PRO A 271 6.42 -9.12 12.21
CA PRO A 271 6.89 -9.54 13.53
C PRO A 271 8.27 -10.22 13.45
N GLY A 272 9.26 -9.68 14.17
CA GLY A 272 10.64 -10.19 14.20
C GLY A 272 11.64 -9.38 13.37
N ILE A 273 11.20 -8.62 12.37
CA ILE A 273 12.05 -7.62 11.70
C ILE A 273 11.97 -6.33 12.51
N GLN A 274 12.82 -6.21 13.53
CA GLN A 274 12.86 -4.98 14.33
C GLN A 274 13.28 -3.79 13.46
N ALA A 275 12.38 -2.80 13.37
CA ALA A 275 12.73 -1.46 12.96
C ALA A 275 13.94 -0.95 13.75
N VAL A 276 14.95 -0.42 13.06
CA VAL A 276 16.08 0.26 13.72
C VAL A 276 15.55 1.59 14.25
N GLY A 277 15.30 1.62 15.56
CA GLY A 277 14.42 2.60 16.20
C GLY A 277 13.11 1.92 16.59
N GLY A 278 12.85 1.80 17.90
CA GLY A 278 11.76 0.99 18.44
C GLY A 278 10.36 1.54 18.18
N SER A 279 9.34 0.70 18.47
CA SER A 279 7.91 0.86 18.16
C SER A 279 7.38 2.30 18.29
N SER A 280 7.47 3.03 17.19
CA SER A 280 6.98 4.39 17.00
C SER A 280 6.63 4.54 15.54
N LYS A 281 5.37 4.92 15.28
CA LYS A 281 4.82 5.09 13.93
C LYS A 281 5.73 5.99 13.10
N ARG A 282 6.10 5.53 11.90
CA ARG A 282 6.93 6.28 10.94
C ARG A 282 6.09 7.24 10.12
N TYR A 283 4.80 6.92 9.96
CA TYR A 283 3.85 7.60 9.09
C TYR A 283 4.30 7.56 7.62
N ASP A 284 4.86 6.44 7.16
CA ASP A 284 5.51 6.32 5.85
C ASP A 284 4.55 6.62 4.67
N ILE A 285 3.26 6.30 4.81
CA ILE A 285 2.21 6.61 3.82
C ILE A 285 1.89 8.11 3.84
N LEU A 286 1.79 8.73 5.02
CA LEU A 286 1.53 10.16 5.19
C LEU A 286 2.70 11.01 4.68
N HIS A 287 3.92 10.53 4.90
CA HIS A 287 5.17 11.18 4.49
C HIS A 287 5.28 11.25 2.96
N ASN A 288 4.93 10.15 2.27
CA ASN A 288 4.77 10.12 0.82
C ASN A 288 3.67 11.08 0.36
N TYR A 289 2.49 11.00 0.98
CA TYR A 289 1.31 11.78 0.65
C TYR A 289 1.58 13.30 0.71
N ILE A 290 2.13 13.80 1.82
CA ILE A 290 2.28 15.25 2.03
C ILE A 290 3.39 15.86 1.15
N ARG A 291 4.47 15.11 0.88
CA ARG A 291 5.54 15.53 -0.03
C ARG A 291 5.01 15.70 -1.46
N TYR A 292 4.31 14.70 -1.99
CA TYR A 292 3.80 14.74 -3.37
C TYR A 292 2.57 15.64 -3.55
N THR A 293 1.72 15.77 -2.52
CA THR A 293 0.63 16.76 -2.52
C THR A 293 1.19 18.19 -2.52
N PHE A 294 2.21 18.49 -1.71
CA PHE A 294 2.90 19.78 -1.78
C PHE A 294 3.53 20.02 -3.16
N TYR A 295 4.22 19.03 -3.73
CA TYR A 295 4.79 19.15 -5.07
C TYR A 295 3.71 19.48 -6.13
N ARG A 296 2.57 18.76 -6.13
CA ARG A 296 1.44 19.06 -7.01
C ARG A 296 0.91 20.49 -6.82
N LEU A 297 0.78 20.97 -5.58
CA LEU A 297 0.36 22.35 -5.28
C LEU A 297 1.33 23.40 -5.84
N THR A 298 2.63 23.11 -5.94
CA THR A 298 3.60 24.00 -6.61
C THR A 298 3.50 23.98 -8.14
N LEU A 299 3.01 22.89 -8.75
CA LEU A 299 2.71 22.83 -10.19
C LEU A 299 1.37 23.53 -10.54
N GLU A 300 0.45 23.64 -9.59
CA GLU A 300 -0.85 24.29 -9.75
C GLU A 300 -0.89 25.76 -9.29
N ASP A 301 0.24 26.31 -8.83
CA ASP A 301 0.39 27.68 -8.25
C ASP A 301 -0.57 27.94 -7.06
N LYS A 302 -0.79 26.91 -6.23
CA LYS A 302 -1.76 26.91 -5.10
C LYS A 302 -1.14 27.12 -3.71
N VAL A 303 0.18 27.29 -3.63
CA VAL A 303 0.85 27.69 -2.37
C VAL A 303 0.65 29.19 -2.21
N ALA A 304 -0.06 29.60 -1.15
CA ALA A 304 -0.45 31.00 -0.97
C ALA A 304 0.58 31.79 -0.14
N PHE A 305 0.73 33.06 -0.47
CA PHE A 305 1.68 34.00 0.16
C PHE A 305 0.98 35.34 0.42
N SER A 306 1.12 35.86 1.64
CA SER A 306 0.64 37.21 1.98
C SER A 306 1.34 38.28 1.14
N ASP A 307 0.70 39.43 0.93
CA ASP A 307 1.23 40.51 0.06
C ASP A 307 2.56 41.13 0.55
N ASP A 308 2.88 40.95 1.83
CA ASP A 308 4.12 41.38 2.48
C ASP A 308 5.18 40.25 2.60
N GLU A 309 4.89 39.06 2.06
CA GLU A 309 5.66 37.82 2.23
C GLU A 309 5.94 37.44 3.71
N SER A 310 5.13 37.90 4.69
CA SER A 310 5.28 37.56 6.11
C SER A 310 4.54 36.28 6.55
N PHE A 311 3.79 35.65 5.65
CA PHE A 311 3.06 34.39 5.87
C PHE A 311 2.97 33.59 4.57
N ALA A 312 3.11 32.26 4.69
CA ALA A 312 2.78 31.33 3.62
C ALA A 312 1.93 30.17 4.15
N ALA A 313 1.04 29.66 3.31
CA ALA A 313 0.19 28.53 3.66
C ALA A 313 -0.21 27.68 2.45
N PHE A 314 -0.44 26.39 2.68
CA PHE A 314 -1.06 25.50 1.70
C PHE A 314 -2.09 24.58 2.36
N ASN A 315 -3.13 24.20 1.61
CA ASN A 315 -4.12 23.21 2.05
C ASN A 315 -3.49 21.82 1.91
N THR A 316 -3.47 21.03 2.98
CA THR A 316 -2.80 19.71 2.99
C THR A 316 -3.53 18.63 2.18
N GLY A 317 -4.77 18.87 1.76
CA GLY A 317 -5.66 17.87 1.17
C GLY A 317 -6.25 16.88 2.19
N LEU A 318 -5.90 17.01 3.47
CA LEU A 318 -6.50 16.28 4.58
C LEU A 318 -7.49 17.17 5.31
N VAL A 319 -8.50 16.52 5.88
CA VAL A 319 -9.53 17.16 6.70
C VAL A 319 -9.52 16.60 8.11
N ASP A 320 -10.04 17.37 9.05
CA ASP A 320 -10.24 16.93 10.43
C ASP A 320 -11.50 16.02 10.58
N LYS A 321 -11.79 15.61 11.82
CA LYS A 321 -13.00 14.83 12.17
C LYS A 321 -14.34 15.54 11.90
N HIS A 322 -14.34 16.84 11.66
CA HIS A 322 -15.51 17.65 11.28
C HIS A 322 -15.58 17.92 9.76
N TYR A 323 -14.65 17.36 8.99
CA TYR A 323 -14.43 17.63 7.57
C TYR A 323 -14.01 19.08 7.26
N GLU A 324 -13.38 19.78 8.22
CA GLU A 324 -12.69 21.05 7.95
C GLU A 324 -11.29 20.80 7.34
N ASP A 325 -10.94 21.54 6.29
CA ASP A 325 -9.60 21.55 5.68
C ASP A 325 -8.49 21.83 6.71
N ILE A 326 -7.42 21.02 6.68
CA ILE A 326 -6.20 21.24 7.45
C ILE A 326 -5.18 21.98 6.58
N TYR A 327 -4.75 23.16 7.04
CA TYR A 327 -3.76 24.02 6.38
C TYR A 327 -2.40 23.93 7.08
N ALA A 328 -1.33 23.73 6.32
CA ALA A 328 0.05 23.86 6.79
C ALA A 328 0.48 25.33 6.68
N CYS A 329 0.91 25.92 7.80
CA CYS A 329 1.24 27.34 7.90
C CYS A 329 2.72 27.58 8.22
N PHE A 330 3.28 28.63 7.61
CA PHE A 330 4.71 28.93 7.63
C PHE A 330 4.96 30.42 7.87
N GLU A 331 6.02 30.73 8.60
CA GLU A 331 6.52 32.08 8.83
C GLU A 331 7.94 32.18 8.21
N PRO A 332 8.41 33.36 7.77
CA PRO A 332 9.72 33.50 7.13
C PRO A 332 10.85 33.04 8.05
N SER A 333 11.82 32.32 7.48
CA SER A 333 12.99 31.89 8.24
C SER A 333 13.93 33.05 8.60
N PRO A 334 14.75 32.91 9.67
CA PRO A 334 15.89 33.79 9.91
C PRO A 334 16.79 33.92 8.68
N ALA A 335 17.45 35.08 8.53
CA ALA A 335 18.25 35.41 7.35
C ALA A 335 19.49 34.49 7.11
N GLU A 336 19.85 33.67 8.10
CA GLU A 336 20.95 32.70 8.04
C GLU A 336 20.48 31.28 7.68
N SER A 337 19.16 31.05 7.60
CA SER A 337 18.58 29.74 7.28
C SER A 337 18.72 29.37 5.81
N ARG A 338 18.87 28.07 5.55
CA ARG A 338 19.00 27.51 4.19
C ARG A 338 17.69 27.50 3.41
N GLN A 339 16.57 27.33 4.11
CA GLN A 339 15.21 27.43 3.57
C GLN A 339 14.65 28.84 3.80
N PRO A 340 13.78 29.35 2.91
CA PRO A 340 13.15 30.66 3.07
C PRO A 340 11.98 30.69 4.07
N TRP A 341 11.38 29.53 4.36
CA TRP A 341 10.23 29.39 5.27
C TRP A 341 10.50 28.41 6.41
N THR A 342 9.91 28.64 7.57
CA THR A 342 9.94 27.71 8.71
C THR A 342 8.53 27.32 9.09
N PHE A 343 8.30 26.04 9.33
CA PHE A 343 7.00 25.50 9.72
C PHE A 343 6.54 26.09 11.06
N ALA A 344 5.37 26.73 11.04
CA ALA A 344 4.82 27.45 12.18
C ALA A 344 3.71 26.66 12.89
N GLY A 345 2.93 25.86 12.14
CA GLY A 345 1.92 24.96 12.69
C GLY A 345 0.85 24.57 11.66
N PHE A 346 -0.08 23.72 12.08
CA PHE A 346 -1.32 23.43 11.34
C PHE A 346 -2.51 24.22 11.90
N CYS A 347 -3.55 24.44 11.10
CA CYS A 347 -4.85 24.94 11.56
C CYS A 347 -6.00 24.58 10.60
N THR A 348 -7.24 24.66 11.09
CA THR A 348 -8.42 24.87 10.24
C THR A 348 -8.71 26.37 10.09
N ALA A 349 -9.49 26.77 9.09
CA ALA A 349 -9.75 28.18 8.79
C ALA A 349 -10.48 28.88 9.95
N GLY A 350 -10.06 30.10 10.32
CA GLY A 350 -10.66 30.86 11.44
C GLY A 350 -10.32 30.38 12.86
N THR A 351 -9.74 29.19 13.01
CA THR A 351 -9.46 28.56 14.32
C THR A 351 -8.05 28.87 14.85
N GLY A 352 -7.93 29.13 16.16
CA GLY A 352 -6.63 29.37 16.83
C GLY A 352 -5.91 30.66 16.38
N ARG A 353 -4.56 30.68 16.54
CA ARG A 353 -3.69 31.78 16.05
C ARG A 353 -3.62 31.77 14.52
N PHE A 354 -3.27 30.62 13.95
CA PHE A 354 -2.97 30.50 12.53
C PHE A 354 -4.20 30.55 11.63
N GLY A 355 -5.33 29.95 12.02
CA GLY A 355 -6.55 29.99 11.20
C GLY A 355 -7.15 31.40 11.10
N LYS A 356 -7.07 32.19 12.17
CA LYS A 356 -7.43 33.62 12.15
C LYS A 356 -6.46 34.45 11.31
N ARG A 357 -5.17 34.10 11.32
CA ARG A 357 -4.15 34.73 10.47
C ARG A 357 -4.41 34.42 8.98
N LEU A 358 -4.67 33.15 8.67
CA LEU A 358 -4.98 32.65 7.32
C LEU A 358 -6.16 33.40 6.69
N VAL A 359 -7.30 33.49 7.39
CA VAL A 359 -8.50 34.19 6.89
C VAL A 359 -8.29 35.71 6.77
N ARG A 360 -7.35 36.30 7.51
CA ARG A 360 -6.99 37.72 7.42
C ARG A 360 -6.06 38.04 6.25
N GLU A 361 -5.13 37.13 5.94
CA GLU A 361 -4.01 37.38 5.00
C GLU A 361 -4.15 36.66 3.65
N MET A 362 -5.09 35.72 3.50
CA MET A 362 -5.32 34.96 2.27
C MET A 362 -6.78 35.09 1.81
N ASN A 363 -6.99 35.64 0.62
CA ASN A 363 -8.28 35.65 -0.07
C ASN A 363 -8.07 35.49 -1.60
N PRO A 364 -8.47 34.39 -2.23
CA PRO A 364 -9.12 33.20 -1.64
C PRO A 364 -8.22 32.43 -0.67
N LEU A 365 -8.83 31.53 0.12
CA LEU A 365 -8.08 30.56 0.92
C LEU A 365 -7.32 29.56 0.01
N PRO A 366 -6.17 29.00 0.46
CA PRO A 366 -5.42 28.01 -0.31
C PRO A 366 -6.30 26.84 -0.75
N GLN A 367 -6.26 26.48 -2.03
CA GLN A 367 -7.09 25.39 -2.56
C GLN A 367 -6.36 24.05 -2.45
N PRO A 368 -7.06 22.92 -2.24
CA PRO A 368 -6.45 21.60 -2.24
C PRO A 368 -5.92 21.23 -3.64
N ALA A 369 -5.02 20.25 -3.69
CA ALA A 369 -4.49 19.72 -4.95
C ALA A 369 -5.60 19.14 -5.82
N SER A 370 -5.54 19.37 -7.12
CA SER A 370 -6.37 18.66 -8.09
C SER A 370 -5.51 17.64 -8.84
N TYR A 371 -6.10 16.53 -9.26
CA TYR A 371 -5.41 15.45 -9.98
C TYR A 371 -6.19 15.07 -11.24
N LEU A 372 -7.51 14.88 -11.08
CA LEU A 372 -8.45 14.47 -12.11
C LEU A 372 -8.80 15.63 -13.04
N GLN A 373 -8.75 15.40 -14.35
CA GLN A 373 -9.17 16.36 -15.38
C GLN A 373 -10.37 15.85 -16.19
N ARG A 374 -10.56 14.52 -16.25
CA ARG A 374 -11.57 13.82 -17.04
C ARG A 374 -12.13 12.61 -16.29
N LYS A 375 -13.09 11.89 -16.88
CA LYS A 375 -13.72 10.71 -16.25
C LYS A 375 -12.89 9.44 -16.43
N GLU A 376 -12.14 9.39 -17.51
CA GLU A 376 -11.25 8.30 -17.91
C GLU A 376 -9.98 8.26 -17.04
N ASP A 377 -9.74 9.31 -16.24
CA ASP A 377 -8.72 9.36 -15.19
C ASP A 377 -9.18 8.63 -13.89
N LEU A 378 -10.47 8.28 -13.79
CA LEU A 378 -11.08 7.54 -12.66
C LEU A 378 -11.52 6.12 -13.03
N LEU A 379 -11.98 5.92 -14.26
CA LEU A 379 -12.67 4.69 -14.68
C LEU A 379 -11.91 4.02 -15.83
N PHE A 380 -11.62 2.73 -15.66
CA PHE A 380 -11.04 1.92 -16.73
C PHE A 380 -12.10 1.58 -17.78
N ASP A 381 -11.82 1.93 -19.03
CA ASP A 381 -12.68 1.70 -20.18
C ASP A 381 -12.35 0.37 -20.88
N LEU A 382 -13.28 -0.57 -20.82
CA LEU A 382 -13.13 -1.94 -21.28
C LEU A 382 -13.19 -2.09 -22.82
N GLU A 383 -13.64 -1.07 -23.55
CA GLU A 383 -13.67 -1.08 -25.02
C GLU A 383 -12.30 -0.77 -25.63
N ARG A 384 -11.37 -0.24 -24.83
CA ARG A 384 -10.00 0.08 -25.23
C ARG A 384 -9.09 -1.14 -25.17
N GLU A 385 -8.13 -1.17 -26.09
CA GLU A 385 -7.03 -2.12 -26.06
C GLU A 385 -5.99 -1.71 -24.99
N VAL A 386 -5.39 -2.69 -24.35
CA VAL A 386 -4.27 -2.52 -23.41
C VAL A 386 -3.01 -3.08 -24.07
N VAL A 387 -2.11 -2.20 -24.53
CA VAL A 387 -0.84 -2.59 -25.14
C VAL A 387 0.24 -2.49 -24.08
N CYS A 388 0.91 -3.59 -23.73
CA CYS A 388 1.93 -3.61 -22.67
C CYS A 388 3.33 -3.79 -23.25
N ASP A 389 4.33 -3.10 -22.69
CA ASP A 389 5.73 -3.50 -22.92
C ASP A 389 6.06 -4.72 -22.05
N ILE A 390 5.70 -5.89 -22.57
CA ILE A 390 5.96 -7.16 -21.92
C ILE A 390 7.46 -7.39 -21.69
N ARG A 391 8.35 -6.84 -22.55
CA ARG A 391 9.80 -6.97 -22.35
C ARG A 391 10.26 -6.15 -21.16
N HIS A 392 9.81 -4.91 -21.04
CA HIS A 392 10.11 -4.07 -19.88
C HIS A 392 9.59 -4.70 -18.58
N ILE A 393 8.43 -5.36 -18.62
CA ILE A 393 7.85 -6.07 -17.46
C ILE A 393 8.66 -7.33 -17.09
N VAL A 394 8.89 -8.27 -18.02
CA VAL A 394 9.47 -9.60 -17.69
C VAL A 394 10.99 -9.68 -17.71
N VAL A 395 11.67 -8.69 -18.30
CA VAL A 395 13.14 -8.61 -18.32
C VAL A 395 13.60 -7.52 -17.36
N ASP A 396 13.36 -6.25 -17.67
CA ASP A 396 13.98 -5.14 -16.93
C ASP A 396 13.48 -5.10 -15.46
N ASN A 397 12.16 -5.26 -15.29
CA ASN A 397 11.47 -5.24 -14.00
C ASN A 397 11.28 -6.64 -13.37
N VAL A 398 12.02 -7.66 -13.81
CA VAL A 398 11.95 -9.03 -13.24
C VAL A 398 12.12 -9.10 -11.72
N HIS A 399 12.85 -8.13 -11.14
CA HIS A 399 13.08 -8.00 -9.69
C HIS A 399 11.80 -7.71 -8.87
N ARG A 400 10.72 -7.26 -9.52
CA ARG A 400 9.41 -6.96 -8.92
C ARG A 400 8.44 -8.13 -9.00
N LEU A 401 8.73 -9.16 -9.81
CA LEU A 401 7.89 -10.34 -9.95
C LEU A 401 8.05 -11.27 -8.73
N PRO A 402 7.00 -11.98 -8.31
CA PRO A 402 7.07 -12.87 -7.14
C PRO A 402 8.08 -13.99 -7.34
N LEU A 403 8.89 -14.25 -6.31
CA LEU A 403 9.90 -15.32 -6.34
C LEU A 403 9.29 -16.71 -6.55
N ILE A 404 8.06 -16.93 -6.11
CA ILE A 404 7.30 -18.18 -6.32
C ILE A 404 6.96 -18.32 -7.81
N PHE A 405 6.22 -17.36 -8.38
CA PHE A 405 5.91 -17.30 -9.82
C PHE A 405 7.16 -17.48 -10.71
N LEU A 406 8.25 -16.78 -10.40
CA LEU A 406 9.52 -16.91 -11.13
C LEU A 406 10.12 -18.32 -11.05
N ARG A 407 10.02 -18.99 -9.89
CA ARG A 407 10.50 -20.37 -9.71
C ARG A 407 9.68 -21.38 -10.50
N ASP A 408 8.36 -21.23 -10.52
CA ASP A 408 7.45 -22.17 -11.19
C ASP A 408 7.51 -22.05 -12.72
N GLU A 409 7.57 -20.82 -13.24
CA GLU A 409 7.67 -20.62 -14.69
C GLU A 409 9.05 -21.01 -15.25
N MET A 410 10.12 -20.78 -14.49
CA MET A 410 11.49 -21.12 -14.91
C MET A 410 11.98 -22.48 -14.38
N ALA A 411 11.10 -23.30 -13.79
CA ALA A 411 11.45 -24.62 -13.25
C ALA A 411 12.16 -25.54 -14.26
N SER A 412 11.86 -25.40 -15.55
CA SER A 412 12.50 -26.16 -16.63
C SER A 412 13.98 -25.80 -16.85
N SER A 413 14.42 -24.60 -16.47
CA SER A 413 15.81 -24.16 -16.63
C SER A 413 16.62 -24.47 -15.37
N ALA A 414 17.68 -25.28 -15.52
CA ALA A 414 18.63 -25.54 -14.43
C ALA A 414 19.42 -24.28 -14.02
N GLU A 415 19.72 -23.39 -14.97
CA GLU A 415 20.43 -22.12 -14.71
C GLU A 415 19.58 -21.16 -13.88
N CYS A 416 18.38 -20.81 -14.36
CA CYS A 416 17.43 -19.96 -13.61
C CYS A 416 17.12 -20.50 -12.20
N ARG A 417 16.93 -21.81 -12.02
CA ARG A 417 16.81 -22.41 -10.68
C ARG A 417 18.05 -22.20 -9.81
N GLY A 418 19.26 -22.31 -10.37
CA GLY A 418 20.50 -21.97 -9.68
C GLY A 418 20.62 -20.48 -9.33
N ILE A 419 20.12 -19.59 -10.17
CA ILE A 419 20.08 -18.12 -9.94
C ILE A 419 19.09 -17.74 -8.84
N LEU A 420 17.92 -18.40 -8.75
CA LEU A 420 16.87 -18.14 -7.77
C LEU A 420 17.02 -18.90 -6.44
N ALA A 421 18.00 -19.80 -6.31
CA ALA A 421 18.26 -20.53 -5.07
C ALA A 421 18.95 -19.64 -4.03
N GLY A 422 18.29 -19.44 -2.88
CA GLY A 422 18.77 -18.62 -1.76
C GLY A 422 18.98 -17.15 -2.17
N ILE A 423 17.98 -16.55 -2.83
CA ILE A 423 18.03 -15.14 -3.26
C ILE A 423 17.48 -14.19 -2.19
N GLU A 424 16.61 -14.71 -1.32
CA GLU A 424 16.06 -14.05 -0.13
C GLU A 424 17.12 -13.78 0.93
N ASP A 425 18.06 -14.72 1.14
CA ASP A 425 19.13 -14.64 2.14
C ASP A 425 20.26 -13.66 1.77
N LEU A 426 20.16 -12.97 0.63
CA LEU A 426 21.20 -12.09 0.11
C LEU A 426 21.02 -10.64 0.54
N THR A 427 22.13 -9.98 0.85
CA THR A 427 22.20 -8.51 0.90
C THR A 427 21.66 -7.90 -0.42
N PRO A 428 21.08 -6.69 -0.43
CA PRO A 428 20.49 -6.08 -1.63
C PRO A 428 21.41 -6.17 -2.87
N ARG A 429 22.66 -5.70 -2.78
CA ARG A 429 23.66 -5.79 -3.87
C ARG A 429 23.91 -7.22 -4.41
N GLY A 430 23.72 -8.23 -3.56
CA GLY A 430 23.79 -9.64 -3.93
C GLY A 430 22.54 -10.12 -4.66
N ARG A 431 21.35 -9.70 -4.20
CA ARG A 431 20.06 -9.90 -4.87
C ARG A 431 20.05 -9.21 -6.25
N ASP A 432 20.53 -7.98 -6.36
CA ASP A 432 20.66 -7.23 -7.62
C ASP A 432 21.56 -8.00 -8.61
N ALA A 433 22.71 -8.47 -8.14
CA ALA A 433 23.66 -9.26 -8.94
C ALA A 433 23.15 -10.67 -9.32
N ARG A 434 22.12 -11.20 -8.64
CA ARG A 434 21.38 -12.40 -9.07
C ARG A 434 20.35 -12.03 -10.14
N PHE A 435 19.52 -11.01 -9.90
CA PHE A 435 18.53 -10.57 -10.87
C PHE A 435 19.17 -10.13 -12.19
N GLU A 436 20.32 -9.47 -12.17
CA GLU A 436 21.04 -9.07 -13.38
C GLU A 436 21.61 -10.25 -14.20
N ARG A 437 21.73 -11.44 -13.61
CA ARG A 437 21.96 -12.70 -14.36
C ARG A 437 20.66 -13.28 -14.89
N LEU A 438 19.59 -13.21 -14.09
CA LEU A 438 18.26 -13.65 -14.47
C LEU A 438 17.71 -12.88 -15.68
N ARG A 439 17.91 -11.55 -15.74
CA ARG A 439 17.58 -10.70 -16.90
C ARG A 439 18.19 -11.24 -18.19
N LYS A 440 19.48 -11.62 -18.14
CA LYS A 440 20.21 -12.15 -19.30
C LYS A 440 19.71 -13.53 -19.70
N ALA A 441 19.56 -14.45 -18.74
CA ALA A 441 19.00 -15.77 -19.01
C ALA A 441 17.58 -15.73 -19.63
N ILE A 442 16.73 -14.78 -19.22
CA ILE A 442 15.40 -14.57 -19.83
C ILE A 442 15.50 -13.88 -21.20
N ALA A 443 16.41 -12.92 -21.37
CA ALA A 443 16.59 -12.21 -22.63
C ALA A 443 17.21 -13.09 -23.74
N ASP A 444 18.06 -14.04 -23.38
CA ASP A 444 18.82 -14.90 -24.29
C ASP A 444 18.08 -16.22 -24.63
N ASP A 445 17.08 -16.66 -23.84
CA ASP A 445 16.19 -17.79 -24.17
C ASP A 445 14.76 -17.33 -24.56
N PRO A 446 14.41 -17.32 -25.86
CA PRO A 446 13.07 -17.00 -26.34
C PRO A 446 11.94 -17.85 -25.76
N ARG A 447 12.23 -19.07 -25.26
CA ARG A 447 11.23 -19.95 -24.65
C ARG A 447 10.84 -19.47 -23.25
N LEU A 448 11.83 -19.08 -22.43
CA LEU A 448 11.57 -18.50 -21.11
C LEU A 448 10.84 -17.16 -21.26
N PHE A 449 11.30 -16.31 -22.19
CA PHE A 449 10.63 -15.06 -22.52
C PHE A 449 9.16 -15.27 -22.95
N THR A 450 8.91 -16.17 -23.90
CA THR A 450 7.54 -16.45 -24.40
C THR A 450 6.66 -17.02 -23.28
N ARG A 451 7.21 -17.87 -22.40
CA ARG A 451 6.48 -18.45 -21.28
C ARG A 451 6.03 -17.39 -20.28
N LEU A 452 6.95 -16.55 -19.78
CA LEU A 452 6.62 -15.43 -18.89
C LEU A 452 5.64 -14.45 -19.56
N SER A 453 5.84 -14.17 -20.86
CA SER A 453 4.93 -13.32 -21.65
C SER A 453 3.49 -13.85 -21.67
N ASN A 454 3.30 -15.15 -21.86
CA ASN A 454 1.97 -15.77 -21.90
C ASN A 454 1.27 -15.68 -20.55
N SER A 455 1.97 -15.95 -19.45
CA SER A 455 1.40 -15.93 -18.10
C SER A 455 1.07 -14.50 -17.63
N ILE A 456 1.92 -13.51 -17.94
CA ILE A 456 1.59 -12.10 -17.70
C ILE A 456 0.37 -11.66 -18.52
N ASN A 457 0.28 -12.01 -19.81
CA ASN A 457 -0.91 -11.70 -20.61
C ASN A 457 -2.19 -12.38 -20.08
N ALA A 458 -2.10 -13.62 -19.59
CA ALA A 458 -3.22 -14.33 -18.97
C ALA A 458 -3.70 -13.63 -17.68
N ALA A 459 -2.76 -13.14 -16.85
CA ALA A 459 -3.05 -12.34 -15.65
C ALA A 459 -3.64 -10.96 -15.98
N ILE A 460 -3.20 -10.32 -17.07
CA ILE A 460 -3.78 -9.05 -17.56
C ILE A 460 -5.22 -9.25 -18.02
N ASP A 461 -5.52 -10.31 -18.77
CA ASP A 461 -6.90 -10.64 -19.14
C ASP A 461 -7.73 -11.11 -17.92
N GLN A 462 -7.12 -11.70 -16.89
CA GLN A 462 -7.77 -11.93 -15.59
C GLN A 462 -8.17 -10.61 -14.93
N ALA A 463 -7.25 -9.64 -14.85
CA ALA A 463 -7.52 -8.31 -14.32
C ALA A 463 -8.66 -7.61 -15.09
N ARG A 464 -8.63 -7.65 -16.44
CA ARG A 464 -9.69 -7.07 -17.28
C ARG A 464 -11.05 -7.76 -17.05
N ARG A 465 -11.08 -9.07 -16.80
CA ARG A 465 -12.31 -9.79 -16.38
C ARG A 465 -12.80 -9.33 -14.99
N GLN A 466 -11.89 -9.12 -14.03
CA GLN A 466 -12.26 -8.59 -12.70
C GLN A 466 -12.81 -7.15 -12.77
N VAL A 467 -12.21 -6.27 -13.60
CA VAL A 467 -12.72 -4.90 -13.84
C VAL A 467 -14.08 -4.91 -14.54
N ARG A 468 -14.31 -5.83 -15.48
CA ARG A 468 -15.63 -6.03 -16.09
C ARG A 468 -16.70 -6.48 -15.08
N TRP A 469 -16.32 -7.23 -14.06
CA TRP A 469 -17.22 -7.63 -12.98
C TRP A 469 -17.48 -6.49 -11.97
N ASN A 470 -16.43 -5.76 -11.60
CA ASN A 470 -16.50 -4.62 -10.70
C ASN A 470 -15.65 -3.46 -11.23
N TYR A 471 -16.30 -2.38 -11.68
CA TYR A 471 -15.61 -1.21 -12.24
C TYR A 471 -14.63 -0.54 -11.27
N LYS A 472 -14.78 -0.75 -9.95
CA LYS A 472 -13.88 -0.21 -8.92
C LYS A 472 -12.55 -0.97 -8.82
N THR A 473 -12.43 -2.16 -9.44
CA THR A 473 -11.21 -2.98 -9.36
C THR A 473 -9.99 -2.26 -9.92
N ALA A 474 -10.17 -1.42 -10.95
CA ALA A 474 -9.13 -0.52 -11.44
C ALA A 474 -9.03 0.70 -10.51
N VAL A 475 -7.89 0.88 -9.86
CA VAL A 475 -7.69 1.97 -8.88
C VAL A 475 -6.96 3.16 -9.55
N PRO A 476 -7.49 4.39 -9.51
CA PRO A 476 -6.79 5.56 -10.04
C PRO A 476 -5.59 5.94 -9.17
N ALA A 477 -4.49 6.30 -9.82
CA ALA A 477 -3.22 6.65 -9.20
C ALA A 477 -2.54 7.80 -9.95
N TYR A 478 -1.80 8.64 -9.24
CA TYR A 478 -1.10 9.79 -9.80
C TYR A 478 0.40 9.58 -9.71
N TYR A 479 1.13 9.75 -10.82
CA TYR A 479 2.59 9.59 -10.84
C TYR A 479 3.30 10.95 -10.84
N PRO A 480 4.00 11.34 -9.75
CA PRO A 480 4.53 12.70 -9.61
C PRO A 480 5.60 13.08 -10.64
N ARG A 481 6.40 12.12 -11.13
CA ARG A 481 7.54 12.40 -12.01
C ARG A 481 7.13 12.85 -13.43
N THR A 482 6.04 12.28 -13.95
CA THR A 482 5.44 12.65 -15.25
C THR A 482 4.30 13.67 -15.11
N ASN A 483 3.78 13.87 -13.89
CA ASN A 483 2.58 14.66 -13.60
C ASN A 483 1.33 14.09 -14.33
N SER A 484 1.26 12.76 -14.51
CA SER A 484 0.18 12.07 -15.24
C SER A 484 -0.70 11.18 -14.34
N MET A 485 -1.90 10.89 -14.85
CA MET A 485 -2.91 10.03 -14.23
C MET A 485 -2.87 8.63 -14.86
N ASN A 486 -2.74 7.63 -14.01
CA ASN A 486 -2.69 6.21 -14.35
C ASN A 486 -3.83 5.46 -13.66
N LEU A 487 -4.11 4.24 -14.13
CA LEU A 487 -4.95 3.26 -13.43
C LEU A 487 -4.09 2.05 -13.05
N LEU A 488 -4.40 1.43 -11.93
CA LEU A 488 -3.74 0.24 -11.39
C LEU A 488 -4.66 -0.96 -11.55
N LEU A 489 -4.17 -2.01 -12.22
CA LEU A 489 -4.87 -3.28 -12.40
C LEU A 489 -4.20 -4.37 -11.57
N PRO A 490 -4.94 -5.14 -10.75
CA PRO A 490 -4.37 -6.24 -9.97
C PRO A 490 -3.91 -7.38 -10.88
N LEU A 491 -2.65 -7.81 -10.73
CA LEU A 491 -2.16 -9.03 -11.37
C LEU A 491 -2.00 -10.15 -10.33
N ASN A 492 -2.78 -11.19 -10.51
CA ASN A 492 -2.67 -12.47 -9.81
C ASN A 492 -1.70 -13.36 -10.60
N LEU A 493 -0.56 -13.72 -9.99
CA LEU A 493 0.55 -14.45 -10.61
C LEU A 493 0.87 -15.75 -9.85
N THR A 494 0.63 -15.80 -8.54
CA THR A 494 0.81 -16.99 -7.71
C THR A 494 -0.53 -17.62 -7.32
N GLU A 495 -1.45 -16.84 -6.76
CA GLU A 495 -2.75 -17.29 -6.26
C GLU A 495 -3.93 -16.58 -6.95
N ASP A 496 -4.97 -17.33 -7.30
CA ASP A 496 -6.17 -16.80 -8.00
C ASP A 496 -6.94 -15.73 -7.22
N THR A 497 -6.76 -15.65 -5.89
CA THR A 497 -7.52 -14.77 -4.99
C THR A 497 -6.80 -13.48 -4.59
N THR A 498 -5.48 -13.44 -4.74
CA THR A 498 -4.59 -12.58 -3.95
C THR A 498 -3.61 -11.89 -4.91
N PRO A 499 -3.81 -10.60 -5.28
CA PRO A 499 -2.94 -9.95 -6.26
C PRO A 499 -1.53 -9.73 -5.73
N ASP A 500 -0.55 -10.17 -6.50
CA ASP A 500 0.87 -10.10 -6.15
C ASP A 500 1.48 -8.71 -6.42
N VAL A 501 1.09 -8.11 -7.56
CA VAL A 501 1.62 -6.84 -8.09
C VAL A 501 0.50 -6.08 -8.81
N ALA A 502 0.68 -4.78 -9.02
CA ALA A 502 -0.22 -3.98 -9.84
C ALA A 502 0.43 -3.64 -11.20
N LEU A 503 -0.31 -3.80 -12.30
CA LEU A 503 0.04 -3.22 -13.60
C LEU A 503 -0.37 -1.75 -13.63
N VAL A 504 0.58 -0.87 -13.97
CA VAL A 504 0.33 0.55 -14.23
C VAL A 504 -0.09 0.71 -15.69
N VAL A 505 -1.33 1.16 -15.93
CA VAL A 505 -1.83 1.49 -17.26
C VAL A 505 -2.11 2.99 -17.40
N GLU A 506 -1.57 3.62 -18.45
CA GLU A 506 -1.74 5.05 -18.76
C GLU A 506 -2.59 5.22 -20.03
N LEU A 507 -3.56 6.14 -20.02
CA LEU A 507 -4.41 6.38 -21.19
C LEU A 507 -3.71 7.28 -22.22
N GLN A 508 -3.33 6.72 -23.35
CA GLN A 508 -2.56 7.42 -24.38
C GLN A 508 -3.43 8.29 -25.30
N LYS A 509 -2.78 9.24 -25.98
CA LYS A 509 -3.41 10.18 -26.93
C LYS A 509 -4.05 9.50 -28.15
N SER A 510 -3.69 8.25 -28.44
CA SER A 510 -4.32 7.39 -29.45
C SER A 510 -5.71 6.90 -29.05
N GLY A 511 -6.05 6.96 -27.75
CA GLY A 511 -7.27 6.41 -27.19
C GLY A 511 -7.11 5.02 -26.55
N ASN A 512 -6.00 4.30 -26.78
CA ASN A 512 -5.69 3.02 -26.13
C ASN A 512 -4.95 3.21 -24.80
N TYR A 513 -4.95 2.19 -23.94
CA TYR A 513 -4.12 2.14 -22.75
C TYR A 513 -2.73 1.57 -23.08
N GLN A 514 -1.68 2.20 -22.52
CA GLN A 514 -0.34 1.63 -22.48
C GLN A 514 -0.11 1.03 -21.09
N GLY A 515 0.13 -0.29 -21.00
CA GLY A 515 0.74 -0.91 -19.83
C GLY A 515 2.21 -0.51 -19.76
N GLN A 516 2.52 0.39 -18.82
CA GLN A 516 3.85 0.99 -18.70
C GLN A 516 4.82 0.05 -17.97
N THR A 517 4.44 -0.42 -16.78
CA THR A 517 5.26 -1.32 -15.96
C THR A 517 4.42 -1.99 -14.86
N ILE A 518 5.03 -2.85 -14.06
CA ILE A 518 4.48 -3.37 -12.81
C ILE A 518 5.11 -2.69 -11.60
N VAL A 519 4.32 -2.54 -10.52
CA VAL A 519 4.75 -1.96 -9.24
C VAL A 519 4.37 -2.88 -8.07
N THR A 520 5.10 -2.77 -6.97
CA THR A 520 4.78 -3.51 -5.74
C THR A 520 3.47 -3.01 -5.12
N MET A 521 2.83 -3.82 -4.28
CA MET A 521 1.57 -3.45 -3.64
C MET A 521 1.70 -2.21 -2.73
N ALA A 522 2.87 -2.01 -2.11
CA ALA A 522 3.16 -0.80 -1.33
C ALA A 522 3.31 0.45 -2.22
N GLN A 523 3.99 0.34 -3.37
CA GLN A 523 4.06 1.41 -4.38
C GLN A 523 2.67 1.75 -4.93
N ALA A 524 1.89 0.73 -5.31
CA ALA A 524 0.50 0.86 -5.75
C ALA A 524 -0.38 1.62 -4.75
N TYR A 525 -0.29 1.29 -3.45
CA TYR A 525 -1.04 2.01 -2.42
C TYR A 525 -0.53 3.45 -2.23
N ARG A 526 0.79 3.68 -2.23
CA ARG A 526 1.43 5.00 -2.12
C ARG A 526 0.93 5.96 -3.20
N ASP A 527 0.86 5.52 -4.45
CA ASP A 527 0.45 6.36 -5.60
C ASP A 527 -1.08 6.56 -5.66
N ALA A 528 -1.87 5.54 -5.29
CA ALA A 528 -3.33 5.65 -5.21
C ALA A 528 -3.77 6.59 -4.08
N ARG A 529 -3.12 6.53 -2.91
CA ARG A 529 -3.47 7.34 -1.73
C ARG A 529 -3.26 8.84 -1.97
N LEU A 530 -2.52 9.26 -3.00
CA LEU A 530 -2.39 10.68 -3.39
C LEU A 530 -3.74 11.30 -3.80
N LEU A 531 -4.66 10.52 -4.37
CA LEU A 531 -6.00 11.01 -4.76
C LEU A 531 -7.02 10.86 -3.65
N CYS A 532 -7.14 9.67 -3.07
CA CYS A 532 -8.12 9.35 -2.04
C CYS A 532 -7.69 8.09 -1.28
N ARG A 533 -8.24 7.85 -0.07
CA ARG A 533 -8.08 6.57 0.63
C ARG A 533 -8.66 5.42 -0.23
N PRO A 534 -7.85 4.43 -0.65
CA PRO A 534 -8.37 3.25 -1.33
C PRO A 534 -9.27 2.45 -0.38
N TYR A 535 -10.55 2.35 -0.76
CA TYR A 535 -11.54 1.49 -0.10
C TYR A 535 -11.83 0.29 -1.02
N ILE A 536 -10.82 -0.58 -1.19
CA ILE A 536 -10.96 -1.82 -1.96
C ILE A 536 -10.15 -2.96 -1.35
N ASP A 537 -10.75 -4.14 -1.37
CA ASP A 537 -10.29 -5.32 -0.62
C ASP A 537 -8.87 -5.77 -1.00
N TRP A 538 -8.48 -5.58 -2.26
CA TRP A 538 -7.17 -6.02 -2.78
C TRP A 538 -6.01 -5.05 -2.52
N LEU A 539 -6.28 -3.79 -2.15
CA LEU A 539 -5.27 -2.74 -2.01
C LEU A 539 -5.42 -2.01 -0.67
N SER A 540 -5.11 -2.73 0.42
CA SER A 540 -5.30 -2.30 1.82
C SER A 540 -3.99 -2.31 2.60
N PRO A 541 -3.65 -1.29 3.42
CA PRO A 541 -2.37 -1.26 4.16
C PRO A 541 -2.22 -2.39 5.18
N ALA A 542 -3.34 -2.96 5.65
CA ALA A 542 -3.36 -4.07 6.59
C ALA A 542 -2.98 -5.43 5.96
N SER A 543 -3.08 -5.57 4.64
CA SER A 543 -2.62 -6.76 3.90
C SER A 543 -1.29 -6.56 3.18
N ILE A 544 -0.76 -5.33 3.17
CA ILE A 544 0.50 -4.98 2.51
C ILE A 544 1.65 -5.05 3.52
N ILE A 545 2.61 -5.91 3.24
CA ILE A 545 3.91 -5.96 3.91
C ILE A 545 4.92 -5.19 3.06
N ASP A 546 5.46 -4.09 3.59
CA ASP A 546 6.50 -3.32 2.90
C ASP A 546 7.89 -3.93 3.16
N ALA A 547 8.10 -5.14 2.61
CA ALA A 547 9.40 -5.83 2.63
C ALA A 547 10.47 -5.11 1.79
N ALA A 548 10.04 -4.15 0.96
CA ALA A 548 10.88 -3.32 0.13
C ALA A 548 11.24 -2.03 0.86
N GLY A 549 12.41 -2.01 1.51
CA GLY A 549 13.14 -0.76 1.81
C GLY A 549 13.66 -0.06 0.54
N GLU A 550 12.89 -0.14 -0.54
CA GLU A 550 13.12 0.56 -1.80
C GLU A 550 12.74 2.04 -1.57
N GLU A 551 13.73 2.82 -1.12
CA GLU A 551 13.77 4.23 -1.52
C GLU A 551 13.57 4.26 -3.04
N GLU A 552 12.58 5.02 -3.53
CA GLU A 552 12.38 5.22 -4.96
C GLU A 552 13.72 5.61 -5.61
N GLU A 553 14.18 4.86 -6.62
CA GLU A 553 15.41 5.22 -7.33
C GLU A 553 15.24 6.63 -7.94
N GLU A 554 15.91 7.62 -7.32
CA GLU A 554 15.84 9.06 -7.60
C GLU A 554 16.89 9.50 -8.66
N ASP A 555 16.96 8.76 -9.78
CA ASP A 555 17.72 9.16 -10.98
C ASP A 555 16.82 9.87 -12.02
#